data_AF-A0A6B3HDE3-F1
#
_entry.id   AF-A0A6B3HDE3-F1
#
_cell.length_a   1.000
_cell.length_b   1.000
_cell.length_c   1.000
_cell.angle_alpha   90.00
_cell.angle_beta   90.00
_cell.angle_gamma   90.00
#
_symmetry.space_group_name_H-M   'P 1'
#
loop_
_entity.id
_entity.type
_entity.pdbx_description
1 polymer ?
#
loop_
_entity_poly.entity_id
_entity_poly.type
_entity_poly.pdbx_seq_one_letter_code
_entity_poly.pdbx_strand_id
1 'polypeptide(L)'
;SCALRPTGLFAHPSVAAMAGHLTGLLPAGQAAAGQAPAVQSVEPEQHPDPRPGTPAADDASLDDAIAVIGISCRFPGAMDHRAFWSALADGRSGSTSWSAEELRALGVPEELITRPGYVPQRSVVDGRAEFDAAFFDISPRDAEFMDPQGRLLLQHAWQALEDAGYRPEDVPGTSVTTSTSTNFYQALLPALMANASGPRVLASSETYAAWLFAQGGTVPTMISTKLGLRGPSMAVSTNCSSALSAVHVAGQGLLAGDVDQAIVGAASLFSAGELGYVHQP
;
A
#
# COMPACT_ATOMS: atom_id res chain seq x y z
N SER A 1 -1.00 23.33 35.94
CA SER A 1 -1.67 22.30 35.12
C SER A 1 -1.34 22.56 33.66
N CYS A 2 -0.43 21.77 33.07
CA CYS A 2 -0.09 21.91 31.65
C CYS A 2 -1.15 21.15 30.83
N ALA A 3 -2.00 21.86 30.10
CA ALA A 3 -3.04 21.26 29.27
C ALA A 3 -2.53 21.19 27.82
N LEU A 4 -1.86 20.08 27.47
CA LEU A 4 -1.57 19.74 26.08
C LEU A 4 -2.88 19.38 25.39
N ARG A 5 -3.25 20.15 24.36
CA ARG A 5 -4.35 19.80 23.47
C ARG A 5 -3.82 18.87 22.38
N PRO A 6 -4.59 17.88 21.91
CA PRO A 6 -4.20 16.98 20.82
C PRO A 6 -3.72 17.70 19.55
N THR A 7 -4.25 18.90 19.29
CA THR A 7 -3.85 19.75 18.16
C THR A 7 -2.40 20.26 18.24
N GLY A 8 -1.79 20.27 19.43
CA GLY A 8 -0.39 20.65 19.62
C GLY A 8 0.59 19.65 18.97
N LEU A 9 0.19 18.38 18.82
CA LEU A 9 0.99 17.34 18.16
C LEU A 9 1.21 17.65 16.67
N PHE A 10 0.19 18.18 16.01
CA PHE A 10 0.23 18.53 14.58
C PHE A 10 0.94 19.86 14.31
N ALA A 11 0.97 20.77 15.30
CA ALA A 11 1.68 22.04 15.19
C ALA A 11 3.21 21.89 15.35
N HIS A 12 3.67 20.78 15.92
CA HIS A 12 5.07 20.49 16.19
C HIS A 12 5.44 19.05 15.75
N PRO A 13 5.57 18.81 14.43
CA PRO A 13 5.60 17.46 13.85
C PRO A 13 6.91 16.70 14.02
N SER A 14 7.92 17.31 14.65
CA SER A 14 9.18 16.64 14.99
C SER A 14 9.37 16.56 16.51
N VAL A 15 10.07 15.53 16.95
CA VAL A 15 10.41 15.33 18.38
C VAL A 15 11.12 16.55 18.95
N ALA A 16 12.02 17.16 18.16
CA ALA A 16 12.73 18.38 18.55
C ALA A 16 11.80 19.60 18.69
N ALA A 17 10.85 19.78 17.75
CA ALA A 17 9.88 20.87 17.80
C ALA A 17 8.92 20.72 18.99
N MET A 18 8.49 19.49 19.27
CA MET A 18 7.64 19.18 20.42
C MET A 18 8.36 19.43 21.74
N ALA A 19 9.63 19.00 21.85
CA ALA A 19 10.45 19.23 23.04
C ALA A 19 10.65 20.74 23.31
N GLY A 20 10.87 21.54 22.26
CA GLY A 20 10.97 22.99 22.37
C GLY A 20 9.66 23.65 22.85
N HIS A 21 8.53 23.23 22.29
CA HIS A 21 7.21 23.74 22.68
C HIS A 21 6.89 23.43 24.15
N LEU A 22 7.14 22.20 24.59
CA LEU A 22 6.95 21.76 25.97
C LEU A 22 7.82 22.54 26.95
N THR A 23 9.08 22.83 26.56
CA THR A 23 10.01 23.63 27.36
C THR A 23 9.50 25.06 27.53
N GLY A 24 8.84 25.63 26.51
CA GLY A 24 8.24 26.98 26.57
C GLY A 24 6.94 27.07 27.37
N LEU A 25 6.25 25.95 27.60
CA LEU A 25 5.01 25.89 28.40
C LEU A 25 5.26 25.70 29.90
N LEU A 26 6.50 25.39 30.31
CA LEU A 26 6.88 25.22 31.70
C LEU A 26 7.34 26.55 32.30
N PRO A 27 6.88 26.96 33.50
CA PRO A 27 7.34 28.20 34.13
C PRO A 27 8.86 28.19 34.37
N ALA A 28 9.52 29.32 34.07
CA ALA A 28 10.94 29.53 34.36
C ALA A 28 11.19 29.37 35.88
N GLY A 29 11.76 28.22 36.26
CA GLY A 29 11.96 27.84 37.66
C GLY A 29 11.62 26.38 37.97
N GLN A 30 10.99 25.64 37.05
CA GLN A 30 10.80 24.19 37.15
C GLN A 30 11.72 23.37 36.24
N ALA A 31 12.86 23.96 35.84
CA ALA A 31 14.06 23.17 35.53
C ALA A 31 14.64 22.62 36.85
N ALA A 32 13.86 21.81 37.56
CA ALA A 32 14.39 20.98 38.62
C ALA A 32 15.21 19.88 37.93
N ALA A 33 16.49 19.82 38.28
CA ALA A 33 17.32 18.64 38.14
C ALA A 33 16.63 17.47 38.85
N GLY A 34 15.70 16.81 38.16
CA GLY A 34 15.19 15.52 38.56
C GLY A 34 16.31 14.53 38.27
N GLN A 35 16.90 13.98 39.32
CA GLN A 35 17.67 12.76 39.21
C GLN A 35 16.87 11.79 38.34
N ALA A 36 17.49 11.34 37.25
CA ALA A 36 16.98 10.20 36.50
C ALA A 36 16.68 9.09 37.53
N PRO A 37 15.53 8.41 37.43
CA PRO A 37 15.28 7.27 38.30
C PRO A 37 16.48 6.33 38.14
N ALA A 38 17.02 5.87 39.26
CA ALA A 38 18.08 4.87 39.25
C ALA A 38 17.58 3.70 38.39
N VAL A 39 18.10 3.63 37.17
CA VAL A 39 17.96 2.46 36.32
C VAL A 39 18.63 1.38 37.14
N GLN A 40 17.84 0.46 37.68
CA GLN A 40 18.40 -0.79 38.17
C GLN A 40 19.19 -1.33 36.98
N SER A 41 20.50 -1.44 37.17
CA SER A 41 21.37 -2.16 36.26
C SER A 41 20.84 -3.58 36.20
N VAL A 42 19.99 -3.84 35.21
CA VAL A 42 19.68 -5.19 34.77
C VAL A 42 21.04 -5.68 34.26
N GLU A 43 21.62 -6.66 34.96
CA GLU A 43 22.76 -7.40 34.41
C GLU A 43 22.37 -7.83 33.01
N PRO A 44 23.25 -7.66 32.01
CA PRO A 44 22.94 -8.12 30.66
C PRO A 44 22.67 -9.61 30.73
N GLU A 45 21.40 -10.02 30.56
CA GLU A 45 21.11 -11.39 30.17
C GLU A 45 21.92 -11.63 28.91
N GLN A 46 22.87 -12.56 29.03
CA GLN A 46 23.73 -12.98 27.94
C GLN A 46 22.84 -13.57 26.86
N HIS A 47 22.48 -12.73 25.90
CA HIS A 47 21.96 -13.18 24.63
C HIS A 47 23.02 -14.10 24.02
N PRO A 48 22.68 -15.31 23.55
CA PRO A 48 23.65 -16.16 22.90
C PRO A 48 24.28 -15.37 21.75
N ASP A 49 25.61 -15.31 21.78
CA ASP A 49 26.49 -14.62 20.84
C ASP A 49 25.94 -14.72 19.41
N PRO A 50 25.79 -13.60 18.65
CA PRO A 50 25.52 -13.72 17.22
C PRO A 50 26.62 -14.60 16.65
N ARG A 51 26.23 -15.77 16.11
CA ARG A 51 27.16 -16.67 15.42
C ARG A 51 28.07 -15.80 14.56
N PRO A 52 29.41 -15.95 14.63
CA PRO A 52 30.31 -15.11 13.86
C PRO A 52 29.84 -15.14 12.42
N GLY A 53 29.25 -14.02 11.98
CA GLY A 53 28.90 -13.82 10.59
C GLY A 53 30.20 -13.99 9.84
N THR A 54 30.17 -14.82 8.80
CA THR A 54 31.23 -14.88 7.80
C THR A 54 31.69 -13.45 7.53
N PRO A 55 33.00 -13.15 7.57
CA PRO A 55 33.50 -11.81 7.26
C PRO A 55 32.81 -11.33 6.00
N ALA A 56 32.21 -10.13 6.06
CA ALA A 56 31.56 -9.51 4.91
C ALA A 56 32.47 -9.69 3.70
N ALA A 57 31.96 -10.38 2.68
CA ALA A 57 32.61 -10.39 1.38
C ALA A 57 32.84 -8.93 0.98
N ASP A 58 34.05 -8.62 0.51
CA ASP A 58 34.56 -7.28 0.20
C ASP A 58 33.47 -6.28 -0.22
N ASP A 59 33.48 -5.08 0.38
CA ASP A 59 32.57 -3.94 0.10
C ASP A 59 32.43 -3.57 -1.40
N ALA A 60 33.33 -4.06 -2.26
CA ALA A 60 33.21 -3.98 -3.71
C ALA A 60 31.95 -4.65 -4.29
N SER A 61 31.21 -5.45 -3.53
CA SER A 61 29.97 -6.10 -4.01
C SER A 61 28.72 -5.22 -3.96
N LEU A 62 28.79 -4.01 -3.38
CA LEU A 62 27.63 -3.14 -3.18
C LEU A 62 27.58 -1.94 -4.12
N ASP A 63 28.56 -1.75 -4.99
CA ASP A 63 28.61 -0.60 -5.92
C ASP A 63 27.35 -0.51 -6.81
N ASP A 64 26.76 -1.66 -7.16
CA ASP A 64 25.52 -1.78 -7.93
C ASP A 64 24.31 -2.21 -7.08
N ALA A 65 24.39 -2.10 -5.75
CA ALA A 65 23.30 -2.49 -4.87
C ALA A 65 22.20 -1.41 -4.79
N ILE A 66 20.94 -1.85 -4.81
CA ILE A 66 19.78 -0.99 -4.61
C ILE A 66 19.20 -1.24 -3.22
N ALA A 67 19.07 -0.18 -2.43
CA ALA A 67 18.45 -0.25 -1.11
C ALA A 67 16.92 -0.18 -1.20
N VAL A 68 16.23 -1.08 -0.49
CA VAL A 68 14.79 -0.94 -0.20
C VAL A 68 14.66 -0.14 1.09
N ILE A 69 14.28 1.13 0.96
CA ILE A 69 14.28 2.09 2.07
C ILE A 69 12.90 2.33 2.69
N GLY A 70 11.81 1.86 2.08
CA GLY A 70 10.46 1.94 2.63
C GLY A 70 9.53 0.90 2.00
N ILE A 71 8.59 0.39 2.79
CA ILE A 71 7.66 -0.67 2.40
C ILE A 71 6.26 -0.38 2.95
N SER A 72 5.26 -0.43 2.08
CA SER A 72 3.86 -0.53 2.48
C SER A 72 3.18 -1.64 1.71
N CYS A 73 2.42 -2.48 2.42
CA CYS A 73 1.68 -3.57 1.80
C CYS A 73 0.39 -3.86 2.58
N ARG A 74 -0.56 -4.49 1.91
CA ARG A 74 -1.72 -5.09 2.54
C ARG A 74 -1.96 -6.46 1.89
N PHE A 75 -2.05 -7.49 2.72
CA PHE A 75 -2.24 -8.87 2.28
C PHE A 75 -3.45 -9.48 3.02
N PRO A 76 -4.01 -10.60 2.53
CA PRO A 76 -5.06 -11.31 3.24
C PRO A 76 -4.65 -11.62 4.69
N GLY A 77 -5.47 -11.20 5.66
CA GLY A 77 -5.19 -11.34 7.10
C GLY A 77 -4.08 -10.43 7.66
N ALA A 78 -3.55 -9.47 6.89
CA ALA A 78 -2.50 -8.56 7.31
C ALA A 78 -2.69 -7.14 6.75
N MET A 79 -2.98 -6.20 7.64
CA MET A 79 -3.28 -4.80 7.27
C MET A 79 -2.06 -3.98 6.88
N ASP A 80 -0.86 -4.41 7.30
CA ASP A 80 0.42 -3.75 7.05
C ASP A 80 1.58 -4.78 7.00
N HIS A 81 2.80 -4.30 6.68
CA HIS A 81 4.00 -5.14 6.57
C HIS A 81 4.44 -5.78 7.90
N ARG A 82 4.09 -5.19 9.05
CA ARG A 82 4.45 -5.71 10.39
C ARG A 82 3.53 -6.87 10.77
N ALA A 83 2.23 -6.69 10.56
CA ALA A 83 1.24 -7.75 10.70
C ALA A 83 1.52 -8.91 9.75
N PHE A 84 1.94 -8.60 8.52
CA PHE A 84 2.35 -9.61 7.54
C PHE A 84 3.57 -10.40 8.01
N TRP A 85 4.62 -9.70 8.48
CA TRP A 85 5.81 -10.35 9.04
C TRP A 85 5.48 -11.27 10.22
N SER A 86 4.66 -10.80 11.16
CA SER A 86 4.21 -11.64 12.28
C SER A 86 3.45 -12.87 11.80
N ALA A 87 2.56 -12.73 10.81
CA ALA A 87 1.82 -13.88 10.26
C ALA A 87 2.75 -14.91 9.62
N LEU A 88 3.78 -14.47 8.88
CA LEU A 88 4.78 -15.35 8.30
C LEU A 88 5.60 -16.07 9.37
N ALA A 89 6.08 -15.34 10.38
CA ALA A 89 6.87 -15.90 11.47
C ALA A 89 6.09 -16.94 12.29
N ASP A 90 4.78 -16.74 12.45
CA ASP A 90 3.88 -17.66 13.16
C ASP A 90 3.34 -18.81 12.28
N GLY A 91 3.62 -18.81 10.97
CA GLY A 91 3.05 -19.76 10.02
C GLY A 91 1.51 -19.64 9.83
N ARG A 92 0.94 -18.45 10.06
CA ARG A 92 -0.49 -18.19 9.94
C ARG A 92 -0.90 -17.96 8.49
N SER A 93 -2.00 -18.58 8.08
CA SER A 93 -2.63 -18.36 6.77
C SER A 93 -3.59 -17.18 6.80
N GLY A 94 -3.55 -16.35 5.77
CA GLY A 94 -4.53 -15.27 5.52
C GLY A 94 -5.77 -15.72 4.74
N SER A 95 -5.94 -17.03 4.49
CA SER A 95 -7.13 -17.55 3.82
C SER A 95 -8.32 -17.63 4.77
N THR A 96 -9.48 -17.25 4.27
CA THR A 96 -10.77 -17.48 4.91
C THR A 96 -11.41 -18.73 4.30
N SER A 97 -11.93 -19.60 5.14
CA SER A 97 -12.78 -20.72 4.75
C SER A 97 -14.17 -20.57 5.36
N TRP A 98 -15.18 -21.12 4.69
CA TRP A 98 -16.56 -21.04 5.13
C TRP A 98 -17.16 -22.45 5.26
N SER A 99 -17.94 -22.65 6.31
CA SER A 99 -18.82 -23.79 6.47
C SER A 99 -20.03 -23.69 5.54
N ALA A 100 -20.71 -24.82 5.30
CA ALA A 100 -21.95 -24.82 4.52
C ALA A 100 -23.04 -23.93 5.15
N GLU A 101 -23.10 -23.83 6.47
CA GLU A 101 -24.06 -22.97 7.16
C GLU A 101 -23.76 -21.48 6.93
N GLU A 102 -22.49 -21.08 7.04
CA GLU A 102 -22.06 -19.70 6.74
C GLU A 102 -22.34 -19.34 5.28
N LEU A 103 -22.07 -20.25 4.34
CA LEU A 103 -22.35 -20.03 2.93
C LEU A 103 -23.85 -19.85 2.65
N ARG A 104 -24.72 -20.63 3.29
CA ARG A 104 -26.18 -20.43 3.20
C ARG A 104 -26.60 -19.08 3.75
N ALA A 105 -26.05 -18.69 4.90
CA ALA A 105 -26.32 -17.40 5.51
C ALA A 105 -25.83 -16.23 4.63
N LEU A 106 -24.74 -16.43 3.88
CA LEU A 106 -24.20 -15.50 2.90
C LEU A 106 -24.92 -15.55 1.53
N GLY A 107 -25.97 -16.36 1.39
CA GLY A 107 -26.81 -16.43 0.20
C GLY A 107 -26.22 -17.24 -0.95
N VAL A 108 -25.25 -18.11 -0.69
CA VAL A 108 -24.73 -19.04 -1.71
C VAL A 108 -25.79 -20.12 -1.98
N PRO A 109 -26.19 -20.35 -3.24
CA PRO A 109 -27.17 -21.38 -3.59
C PRO A 109 -26.75 -22.80 -3.15
N GLU A 110 -27.69 -23.59 -2.62
CA GLU A 110 -27.41 -24.95 -2.13
C GLU A 110 -26.85 -25.86 -3.24
N GLU A 111 -27.23 -25.61 -4.50
CA GLU A 111 -26.71 -26.36 -5.65
C GLU A 111 -25.21 -26.13 -5.86
N LEU A 112 -24.68 -24.96 -5.48
CA LEU A 112 -23.24 -24.68 -5.50
C LEU A 112 -22.54 -25.24 -4.26
N ILE A 113 -23.13 -25.08 -3.07
CA ILE A 113 -22.54 -25.57 -1.81
C ILE A 113 -22.32 -27.09 -1.87
N THR A 114 -23.28 -27.82 -2.43
CA THR A 114 -23.24 -29.28 -2.58
C THR A 114 -22.52 -29.75 -3.84
N ARG A 115 -22.09 -28.84 -4.72
CA ARG A 115 -21.49 -29.19 -6.00
C ARG A 115 -20.15 -29.92 -5.79
N PRO A 116 -19.96 -31.10 -6.41
CA PRO A 116 -18.66 -31.76 -6.39
C PRO A 116 -17.55 -30.83 -6.90
N GLY A 117 -16.46 -30.73 -6.14
CA GLY A 117 -15.32 -29.88 -6.47
C GLY A 117 -15.45 -28.41 -6.06
N TYR A 118 -16.52 -28.02 -5.36
CA TYR A 118 -16.60 -26.69 -4.77
C TYR A 118 -15.59 -26.55 -3.60
N VAL A 119 -14.79 -25.49 -3.65
CA VAL A 119 -13.76 -25.14 -2.68
C VAL A 119 -14.20 -23.87 -1.95
N PRO A 120 -14.70 -23.96 -0.70
CA PRO A 120 -15.22 -22.83 0.06
C PRO A 120 -14.10 -22.08 0.78
N GLN A 121 -13.05 -21.68 0.03
CA GLN A 121 -11.90 -20.98 0.58
C GLN A 121 -11.42 -19.89 -0.38
N ARG A 122 -11.04 -18.73 0.18
CA ARG A 122 -10.46 -17.62 -0.57
C ARG A 122 -9.52 -16.81 0.30
N SER A 123 -8.54 -16.17 -0.32
CA SER A 123 -7.73 -15.13 0.31
C SER A 123 -8.12 -13.80 -0.30
N VAL A 124 -8.72 -12.92 0.49
CA VAL A 124 -9.18 -11.60 0.06
C VAL A 124 -8.52 -10.54 0.93
N VAL A 125 -8.22 -9.40 0.32
CA VAL A 125 -7.68 -8.24 1.03
C VAL A 125 -8.83 -7.44 1.66
N ASP A 126 -8.74 -7.20 2.96
CA ASP A 126 -9.69 -6.38 3.70
C ASP A 126 -9.61 -4.91 3.29
N GLY A 127 -10.76 -4.22 3.35
CA GLY A 127 -10.83 -2.79 3.06
C GLY A 127 -10.53 -2.43 1.60
N ARG A 128 -10.67 -3.37 0.65
CA ARG A 128 -10.36 -3.09 -0.77
C ARG A 128 -11.14 -1.93 -1.40
N ALA A 129 -12.28 -1.56 -0.83
CA ALA A 129 -13.09 -0.43 -1.28
C ALA A 129 -12.78 0.88 -0.55
N GLU A 130 -11.98 0.83 0.53
CA GLU A 130 -11.64 1.98 1.36
C GLU A 130 -10.70 2.92 0.62
N PHE A 131 -11.05 4.21 0.59
CA PHE A 131 -10.25 5.24 -0.03
C PHE A 131 -10.59 6.61 0.52
N ASP A 132 -9.58 7.32 1.01
CA ASP A 132 -9.71 8.72 1.42
C ASP A 132 -9.50 9.64 0.21
N ALA A 133 -10.58 9.85 -0.55
CA ALA A 133 -10.52 10.69 -1.76
C ALA A 133 -10.20 12.15 -1.45
N ALA A 134 -10.68 12.66 -0.30
CA ALA A 134 -10.50 14.06 0.08
C ALA A 134 -9.03 14.36 0.40
N PHE A 135 -8.32 13.42 1.03
CA PHE A 135 -6.89 13.54 1.29
C PHE A 135 -6.06 13.77 0.01
N PHE A 136 -6.42 13.10 -1.09
CA PHE A 136 -5.73 13.22 -2.38
C PHE A 136 -6.35 14.27 -3.30
N ASP A 137 -7.26 15.12 -2.82
CA ASP A 137 -7.98 16.10 -3.65
C ASP A 137 -8.63 15.45 -4.88
N ILE A 138 -9.29 14.31 -4.66
CA ILE A 138 -10.05 13.57 -5.68
C ILE A 138 -11.52 13.72 -5.36
N SER A 139 -12.31 14.09 -6.38
CA SER A 139 -13.75 14.22 -6.20
C SER A 139 -14.37 12.84 -5.90
N PRO A 140 -15.45 12.76 -5.09
CA PRO A 140 -16.14 11.48 -4.84
C PRO A 140 -16.56 10.77 -6.13
N ARG A 141 -16.89 11.55 -7.17
CA ARG A 141 -17.23 11.05 -8.50
C ARG A 141 -16.03 10.38 -9.18
N ASP A 142 -14.88 11.03 -9.20
CA ASP A 142 -13.69 10.44 -9.82
C ASP A 142 -13.20 9.21 -9.04
N ALA A 143 -13.31 9.25 -7.70
CA ALA A 143 -13.01 8.12 -6.85
C ALA A 143 -13.87 6.88 -7.17
N GLU A 144 -15.13 7.08 -7.58
CA GLU A 144 -16.01 6.00 -8.06
C GLU A 144 -15.50 5.38 -9.36
N PHE A 145 -14.93 6.18 -10.27
CA PHE A 145 -14.35 5.67 -11.51
C PHE A 145 -12.98 5.01 -11.34
N MET A 146 -12.29 5.27 -10.23
CA MET A 146 -10.99 4.67 -9.95
C MET A 146 -11.12 3.20 -9.55
N ASP A 147 -10.36 2.34 -10.23
CA ASP A 147 -10.18 0.94 -9.83
C ASP A 147 -9.67 0.86 -8.36
N PRO A 148 -10.26 0.01 -7.50
CA PRO A 148 -9.75 -0.32 -6.17
C PRO A 148 -8.22 -0.52 -6.11
N GLN A 149 -7.65 -1.17 -7.13
CA GLN A 149 -6.21 -1.39 -7.25
C GLN A 149 -5.44 -0.07 -7.32
N GLY A 150 -5.91 0.89 -8.13
CA GLY A 150 -5.31 2.21 -8.24
C GLY A 150 -5.48 3.05 -6.97
N ARG A 151 -6.65 2.97 -6.31
CA ARG A 151 -6.92 3.64 -5.03
C ARG A 151 -6.01 3.16 -3.91
N LEU A 152 -5.84 1.85 -3.77
CA LEU A 152 -4.93 1.27 -2.78
C LEU A 152 -3.48 1.59 -3.12
N LEU A 153 -3.07 1.47 -4.38
CA LEU A 153 -1.69 1.78 -4.78
C LEU A 153 -1.32 3.24 -4.51
N LEU A 154 -2.27 4.19 -4.67
CA LEU A 154 -2.04 5.58 -4.31
C LEU A 154 -1.83 5.77 -2.79
N GLN A 155 -2.64 5.11 -1.96
CA GLN A 155 -2.46 5.12 -0.50
C GLN A 155 -1.14 4.46 -0.08
N HIS A 156 -0.81 3.31 -0.67
CA HIS A 156 0.42 2.59 -0.34
C HIS A 156 1.68 3.30 -0.85
N ALA A 157 1.62 4.04 -1.96
CA ALA A 157 2.72 4.89 -2.42
C ALA A 157 3.01 6.01 -1.39
N TRP A 158 1.96 6.66 -0.87
CA TRP A 158 2.10 7.63 0.21
C TRP A 158 2.72 6.99 1.46
N GLN A 159 2.17 5.88 1.92
CA GLN A 159 2.64 5.19 3.13
C GLN A 159 4.07 4.65 2.99
N ALA A 160 4.48 4.23 1.78
CA ALA A 160 5.84 3.76 1.53
C ALA A 160 6.86 4.91 1.62
N LEU A 161 6.48 6.13 1.20
CA LEU A 161 7.29 7.33 1.41
C LEU A 161 7.38 7.69 2.90
N GLU A 162 6.26 7.60 3.64
CA GLU A 162 6.25 7.82 5.09
C GLU A 162 7.15 6.80 5.83
N ASP A 163 7.07 5.52 5.46
CA ASP A 163 7.92 4.46 6.02
C ASP A 163 9.40 4.70 5.71
N ALA A 164 9.70 5.22 4.51
CA ALA A 164 11.04 5.65 4.13
C ALA A 164 11.50 6.95 4.82
N GLY A 165 10.61 7.65 5.52
CA GLY A 165 10.91 8.93 6.18
C GLY A 165 11.02 10.12 5.22
N TYR A 166 10.44 10.04 4.02
CA TYR A 166 10.44 11.10 3.03
C TYR A 166 9.07 11.76 2.88
N ARG A 167 9.07 13.08 2.66
CA ARG A 167 7.88 13.78 2.17
C ARG A 167 7.91 13.80 0.63
N PRO A 168 6.78 13.68 -0.07
CA PRO A 168 6.77 13.66 -1.53
C PRO A 168 7.48 14.87 -2.19
N GLU A 169 7.35 16.05 -1.58
CA GLU A 169 8.00 17.29 -2.02
C GLU A 169 9.53 17.29 -1.90
N ASP A 170 10.10 16.43 -1.07
CA ASP A 170 11.54 16.28 -0.90
C ASP A 170 12.15 15.35 -1.96
N VAL A 171 11.30 14.59 -2.67
CA VAL A 171 11.71 13.55 -3.64
C VAL A 171 11.04 13.68 -5.01
N PRO A 172 10.99 14.89 -5.61
CA PRO A 172 10.26 15.13 -6.85
C PRO A 172 10.85 14.37 -8.05
N GLY A 173 12.09 13.86 -7.98
CA GLY A 173 12.72 13.07 -9.04
C GLY A 173 12.29 11.59 -9.08
N THR A 174 11.47 11.14 -8.12
CA THR A 174 11.10 9.72 -7.97
C THR A 174 10.35 9.19 -9.19
N SER A 175 10.81 8.07 -9.74
CA SER A 175 10.08 7.30 -10.75
C SER A 175 8.94 6.49 -10.12
N VAL A 176 7.89 6.21 -10.90
CA VAL A 176 6.76 5.39 -10.45
C VAL A 176 6.53 4.28 -11.46
N THR A 177 6.75 3.04 -11.04
CA THR A 177 6.43 1.86 -11.84
C THR A 177 5.37 1.04 -11.12
N THR A 178 4.22 0.83 -11.77
CA THR A 178 3.14 0.05 -11.16
C THR A 178 2.67 -1.10 -12.02
N SER A 179 2.05 -2.09 -11.38
CA SER A 179 1.33 -3.17 -12.05
C SER A 179 -0.02 -3.44 -11.42
N THR A 180 -1.03 -3.65 -12.25
CA THR A 180 -2.39 -4.01 -11.83
C THR A 180 -2.94 -5.13 -12.68
N SER A 181 -3.69 -6.05 -12.06
CA SER A 181 -4.42 -7.07 -12.81
C SER A 181 -5.63 -6.50 -13.55
N THR A 182 -6.08 -7.16 -14.63
CA THR A 182 -7.37 -6.84 -15.25
C THR A 182 -8.49 -7.47 -14.42
N ASN A 183 -9.28 -6.64 -13.73
CA ASN A 183 -10.33 -7.10 -12.81
C ASN A 183 -11.76 -6.76 -13.25
N PHE A 184 -11.94 -6.27 -14.49
CA PHE A 184 -13.23 -5.85 -15.06
C PHE A 184 -14.00 -4.75 -14.29
N TYR A 185 -13.38 -4.07 -13.32
CA TYR A 185 -14.04 -3.01 -12.55
C TYR A 185 -14.74 -1.99 -13.44
N GLN A 186 -14.03 -1.52 -14.46
CA GLN A 186 -14.51 -0.51 -15.41
C GLN A 186 -15.72 -1.00 -16.23
N ALA A 187 -15.79 -2.29 -16.54
CA ALA A 187 -16.93 -2.86 -17.27
C ALA A 187 -18.22 -2.88 -16.44
N LEU A 188 -18.11 -2.78 -15.11
CA LEU A 188 -19.23 -2.73 -14.18
C LEU A 188 -19.74 -1.30 -13.92
N LEU A 189 -19.05 -0.27 -14.42
CA LEU A 189 -19.47 1.12 -14.22
C LEU A 189 -20.71 1.44 -15.06
N PRO A 190 -21.79 1.97 -14.46
CA PRO A 190 -23.02 2.32 -15.17
C PRO A 190 -22.78 3.26 -16.37
N ALA A 191 -21.87 4.22 -16.21
CA ALA A 191 -21.50 5.19 -17.25
C ALA A 191 -20.90 4.55 -18.52
N LEU A 192 -20.19 3.42 -18.37
CA LEU A 192 -19.61 2.67 -19.48
C LEU A 192 -20.61 1.64 -20.04
N MET A 193 -21.40 0.98 -19.17
CA MET A 193 -22.44 0.05 -19.60
C MET A 193 -23.52 0.73 -20.44
N ALA A 194 -23.98 1.93 -20.05
CA ALA A 194 -25.00 2.68 -20.78
C ALA A 194 -24.52 3.10 -22.19
N ASN A 195 -23.22 3.32 -22.37
CA ASN A 195 -22.66 3.70 -23.67
C ASN A 195 -22.54 2.53 -24.65
N ALA A 196 -22.47 1.28 -24.16
CA ALA A 196 -22.38 0.09 -25.01
C ALA A 196 -23.62 -0.12 -25.90
N SER A 197 -24.78 0.42 -25.50
CA SER A 197 -26.04 0.41 -26.26
C SER A 197 -26.49 1.84 -26.67
N GLY A 198 -25.65 2.84 -26.41
CA GLY A 198 -25.95 4.26 -26.62
C GLY A 198 -25.58 4.77 -28.02
N PRO A 199 -25.74 6.07 -28.27
CA PRO A 199 -25.31 6.71 -29.52
C PRO A 199 -23.81 6.51 -29.76
N ARG A 200 -23.37 6.41 -31.02
CA ARG A 200 -21.94 6.32 -31.39
C ARG A 200 -21.17 7.65 -31.20
N VAL A 201 -21.58 8.47 -30.25
CA VAL A 201 -21.03 9.79 -29.93
C VAL A 201 -20.82 9.86 -28.42
N LEU A 202 -19.64 10.32 -27.99
CA LEU A 202 -19.34 10.64 -26.59
C LEU A 202 -20.17 11.86 -26.16
N ALA A 203 -21.39 11.63 -25.69
CA ALA A 203 -22.32 12.67 -25.28
C ALA A 203 -22.14 13.13 -23.82
N SER A 204 -21.34 12.40 -23.03
CA SER A 204 -21.08 12.69 -21.61
C SER A 204 -19.58 12.71 -21.32
N SER A 205 -19.15 13.70 -20.52
CA SER A 205 -17.79 13.75 -19.97
C SER A 205 -17.51 12.60 -19.01
N GLU A 206 -18.53 12.01 -18.39
CA GLU A 206 -18.40 10.90 -17.46
C GLU A 206 -17.89 9.64 -18.15
N THR A 207 -18.39 9.36 -19.36
CA THR A 207 -17.92 8.22 -20.16
C THR A 207 -16.45 8.39 -20.53
N TYR A 208 -16.02 9.62 -20.82
CA TYR A 208 -14.62 9.92 -21.11
C TYR A 208 -13.74 9.79 -19.86
N ALA A 209 -14.19 10.32 -18.71
CA ALA A 209 -13.49 10.19 -17.43
C ALA A 209 -13.33 8.71 -17.01
N ALA A 210 -14.42 7.93 -17.08
CA ALA A 210 -14.37 6.49 -16.79
C ALA A 210 -13.40 5.75 -17.74
N TRP A 211 -13.41 6.09 -19.04
CA TRP A 211 -12.45 5.53 -19.99
C TRP A 211 -11.00 5.90 -19.67
N LEU A 212 -10.73 7.14 -19.21
CA LEU A 212 -9.41 7.56 -18.76
C LEU A 212 -8.95 6.76 -17.54
N PHE A 213 -9.81 6.59 -16.53
CA PHE A 213 -9.49 5.79 -15.34
C PHE A 213 -9.29 4.29 -15.64
N ALA A 214 -9.78 3.81 -16.79
CA ALA A 214 -9.57 2.45 -17.26
C ALA A 214 -8.20 2.20 -17.92
N GLN A 215 -7.46 3.25 -18.28
CA GLN A 215 -6.17 3.08 -18.95
C GLN A 215 -5.11 2.58 -17.96
N GLY A 216 -4.31 1.59 -18.37
CA GLY A 216 -3.25 1.04 -17.50
C GLY A 216 -2.24 2.08 -17.02
N GLY A 217 -1.93 3.08 -17.85
CA GLY A 217 -1.03 4.18 -17.50
C GLY A 217 -1.60 5.18 -16.48
N THR A 218 -2.90 5.13 -16.18
CA THR A 218 -3.53 6.09 -15.26
C THR A 218 -3.10 5.87 -13.81
N VAL A 219 -2.93 4.63 -13.37
CA VAL A 219 -2.50 4.33 -11.99
C VAL A 219 -1.16 4.98 -11.63
N PRO A 220 -0.05 4.74 -12.36
CA PRO A 220 1.24 5.31 -12.01
C PRO A 220 1.25 6.84 -12.19
N THR A 221 0.60 7.35 -13.24
CA THR A 221 0.56 8.81 -13.49
C THR A 221 -0.30 9.56 -12.48
N MET A 222 -1.36 8.95 -11.96
CA MET A 222 -2.13 9.49 -10.84
C MET A 222 -1.30 9.56 -9.57
N ILE A 223 -0.50 8.52 -9.28
CA ILE A 223 0.46 8.55 -8.15
C ILE A 223 1.43 9.71 -8.34
N SER A 224 2.10 9.78 -9.49
CA SER A 224 3.04 10.88 -9.78
C SER A 224 2.38 12.26 -9.65
N THR A 225 1.18 12.44 -10.21
CA THR A 225 0.48 13.73 -10.18
C THR A 225 0.06 14.12 -8.77
N LYS A 226 -0.50 13.17 -8.00
CA LYS A 226 -1.00 13.45 -6.65
C LYS A 226 0.10 13.62 -5.62
N LEU A 227 1.26 12.99 -5.83
CA LEU A 227 2.42 13.10 -4.95
C LEU A 227 3.46 14.13 -5.46
N GLY A 228 3.23 14.77 -6.62
CA GLY A 228 4.16 15.76 -7.18
C GLY A 228 5.47 15.18 -7.72
N LEU A 229 5.49 13.89 -8.06
CA LEU A 229 6.66 13.18 -8.58
C LEU A 229 6.80 13.38 -10.10
N ARG A 230 8.02 13.58 -10.57
CA ARG A 230 8.36 13.99 -11.94
C ARG A 230 9.31 13.02 -12.65
N GLY A 231 9.72 11.94 -11.98
CA GLY A 231 10.45 10.86 -12.63
C GLY A 231 9.57 10.10 -13.65
N PRO A 232 10.16 9.20 -14.44
CA PRO A 232 9.40 8.34 -15.35
C PRO A 232 8.27 7.61 -14.63
N SER A 233 7.09 7.61 -15.23
CA SER A 233 5.88 7.03 -14.65
C SER A 233 5.23 6.07 -15.63
N MET A 234 5.24 4.77 -15.33
CA MET A 234 4.79 3.76 -16.28
C MET A 234 4.10 2.56 -15.64
N ALA A 235 3.25 1.90 -16.42
CA ALA A 235 2.58 0.68 -16.06
C ALA A 235 3.26 -0.51 -16.74
N VAL A 236 3.49 -1.59 -15.99
CA VAL A 236 4.11 -2.83 -16.48
C VAL A 236 3.15 -3.98 -16.22
N SER A 237 2.96 -4.84 -17.23
CA SER A 237 2.14 -6.04 -17.11
C SER A 237 2.76 -7.21 -17.88
N THR A 238 3.10 -8.26 -17.14
CA THR A 238 3.67 -9.53 -17.60
C THR A 238 2.97 -10.72 -16.93
N ASN A 239 1.69 -10.55 -16.54
CA ASN A 239 0.89 -11.50 -15.75
C ASN A 239 1.50 -11.78 -14.36
N CYS A 240 1.71 -13.03 -13.98
CA CYS A 240 2.13 -13.41 -12.63
C CYS A 240 3.53 -12.87 -12.24
N SER A 241 4.37 -12.52 -13.20
CA SER A 241 5.70 -11.93 -12.95
C SER A 241 5.69 -10.40 -12.87
N SER A 242 4.53 -9.75 -13.00
CA SER A 242 4.48 -8.29 -13.18
C SER A 242 5.10 -7.48 -12.05
N ALA A 243 4.94 -7.92 -10.79
CA ALA A 243 5.56 -7.23 -9.65
C ALA A 243 7.10 -7.25 -9.76
N LEU A 244 7.70 -8.39 -10.12
CA LEU A 244 9.14 -8.50 -10.33
C LEU A 244 9.61 -7.80 -11.61
N SER A 245 8.79 -7.79 -12.67
CA SER A 245 9.09 -7.00 -13.86
C SER A 245 9.09 -5.49 -13.57
N ALA A 246 8.18 -5.02 -12.71
CA ALA A 246 8.17 -3.63 -12.27
C ALA A 246 9.42 -3.28 -11.43
N VAL A 247 9.83 -4.17 -10.51
CA VAL A 247 11.10 -4.04 -9.77
C VAL A 247 12.29 -4.00 -10.73
N HIS A 248 12.33 -4.88 -11.72
CA HIS A 248 13.40 -4.92 -12.71
C HIS A 248 13.51 -3.60 -13.48
N VAL A 249 12.39 -3.09 -14.02
CA VAL A 249 12.37 -1.82 -14.77
C VAL A 249 12.83 -0.65 -13.91
N ALA A 250 12.34 -0.53 -12.68
CA ALA A 250 12.78 0.51 -11.75
C ALA A 250 14.28 0.37 -11.41
N GLY A 251 14.74 -0.85 -11.18
CA GLY A 251 16.14 -1.13 -10.89
C GLY A 251 17.07 -0.78 -12.05
N GLN A 252 16.66 -1.01 -13.29
CA GLN A 252 17.44 -0.56 -14.45
C GLN A 252 17.57 0.96 -14.51
N GLY A 253 16.50 1.71 -14.22
CA GLY A 253 16.56 3.18 -14.16
C GLY A 253 17.50 3.70 -13.07
N LEU A 254 17.51 3.05 -11.90
CA LEU A 254 18.42 3.38 -10.80
C LEU A 254 19.88 3.09 -11.15
N LEU A 255 20.17 1.90 -11.69
CA LEU A 255 21.53 1.50 -12.08
C LEU A 255 22.08 2.33 -13.23
N ALA A 256 21.23 2.77 -14.15
CA ALA A 256 21.62 3.64 -15.25
C ALA A 256 21.86 5.10 -14.81
N GLY A 257 21.43 5.48 -13.60
CA GLY A 257 21.44 6.87 -13.13
C GLY A 257 20.40 7.77 -13.81
N ASP A 258 19.37 7.18 -14.44
CA ASP A 258 18.24 7.93 -15.01
C ASP A 258 17.36 8.54 -13.90
N VAL A 259 17.33 7.88 -12.73
CA VAL A 259 16.65 8.31 -11.51
C VAL A 259 17.44 7.89 -10.28
N ASP A 260 17.30 8.63 -9.18
CA ASP A 260 17.92 8.31 -7.90
C ASP A 260 16.99 7.54 -6.95
N GLN A 261 15.68 7.58 -7.22
CA GLN A 261 14.66 6.95 -6.40
C GLN A 261 13.51 6.40 -7.26
N ALA A 262 12.88 5.33 -6.78
CA ALA A 262 11.78 4.68 -7.46
C ALA A 262 10.74 4.14 -6.48
N ILE A 263 9.46 4.38 -6.78
CA ILE A 263 8.33 3.68 -6.17
C ILE A 263 7.93 2.53 -7.11
N VAL A 264 7.88 1.33 -6.55
CA VAL A 264 7.40 0.13 -7.25
C VAL A 264 6.15 -0.38 -6.54
N GLY A 265 5.04 -0.48 -7.27
CA GLY A 265 3.77 -0.94 -6.72
C GLY A 265 3.16 -2.07 -7.54
N ALA A 266 2.52 -3.04 -6.89
CA ALA A 266 1.72 -4.05 -7.59
C ALA A 266 0.44 -4.36 -6.80
N ALA A 267 -0.67 -4.52 -7.51
CA ALA A 267 -1.94 -4.92 -6.92
C ALA A 267 -2.65 -5.94 -7.80
N SER A 268 -3.28 -6.93 -7.16
CA SER A 268 -4.24 -7.81 -7.83
C SER A 268 -5.44 -7.99 -6.92
N LEU A 269 -6.58 -7.47 -7.38
CA LEU A 269 -7.85 -7.57 -6.67
C LEU A 269 -8.90 -8.10 -7.63
N PHE A 270 -9.56 -9.20 -7.25
CA PHE A 270 -10.73 -9.67 -7.96
C PHE A 270 -11.94 -8.81 -7.59
N SER A 271 -12.71 -8.36 -8.59
CA SER A 271 -13.93 -7.57 -8.39
C SER A 271 -15.15 -8.41 -8.04
N ALA A 272 -15.06 -9.74 -8.10
CA ALA A 272 -16.18 -10.65 -7.89
C ALA A 272 -15.73 -12.03 -7.36
N GLY A 273 -16.68 -12.80 -6.81
CA GLY A 273 -16.47 -14.22 -6.48
C GLY A 273 -15.60 -14.44 -5.24
N GLU A 274 -16.07 -13.98 -4.08
CA GLU A 274 -15.28 -13.99 -2.84
C GLU A 274 -15.41 -15.27 -2.03
N LEU A 275 -16.52 -16.01 -2.21
CA LEU A 275 -16.88 -17.15 -1.38
C LEU A 275 -16.45 -18.47 -2.03
N GLY A 276 -15.18 -18.55 -2.46
CA GLY A 276 -14.63 -19.77 -3.05
C GLY A 276 -14.83 -19.93 -4.56
N TYR A 277 -14.58 -21.15 -5.08
CA TYR A 277 -14.65 -21.48 -6.50
C TYR A 277 -14.96 -22.95 -6.74
N VAL A 278 -15.41 -23.31 -7.94
CA VAL A 278 -15.58 -24.71 -8.35
C VAL A 278 -14.34 -25.15 -9.11
N HIS A 279 -13.61 -26.11 -8.56
CA HIS A 279 -12.47 -26.73 -9.22
C HIS A 279 -12.93 -27.56 -10.42
N GLN A 280 -12.38 -27.26 -11.60
CA GLN A 280 -12.52 -28.06 -12.82
C GLN A 280 -11.11 -28.56 -13.20
N PRO A 281 -10.90 -29.88 -13.29
CA PRO A 281 -9.61 -30.45 -13.69
C PRO A 281 -9.17 -30.04 -15.08
#